data_AF-A0A090QHR9-F1
#
_entry.id   AF-A0A090QHR9-F1
#
_cell.length_a   1.000
_cell.length_b   1.000
_cell.length_c   1.000
_cell.angle_alpha   90.00
_cell.angle_beta   90.00
_cell.angle_gamma   90.00
#
_symmetry.space_group_name_H-M   'P 1'
#
loop_
_entity.id
_entity.type
_entity.pdbx_description
1 polymer ?
#
loop_
_entity_poly.entity_id
_entity_poly.type
_entity_poly.pdbx_seq_one_letter_code
_entity_poly.pdbx_strand_id
1 'polypeptide(L)'
;MANKPELRAEVTMVTAFQDADPMGVVYHGNYFRFFEEARRVLMDKLSYNYRDMQASGFVWPIIDTRVKYVKPIPFNHEIRVVATLTEWENRLKVEYVIFDAQTGARMTKGYTMQVAVGIESGEMCFVSPKVFTDKVDAWFADAIA
;
A
#
# COMPACT_ATOMS: atom_id res chain seq x y z
N MET A 1 -2.27 -27.67 -4.23
CA MET A 1 -2.17 -26.72 -3.10
C MET A 1 -3.11 -25.58 -3.42
N ALA A 2 -4.22 -25.43 -2.69
CA ALA A 2 -5.13 -24.31 -2.92
C ALA A 2 -4.38 -23.01 -2.65
N ASN A 3 -4.43 -22.06 -3.58
CA ASN A 3 -3.75 -20.79 -3.44
C ASN A 3 -4.45 -20.03 -2.31
N LYS A 4 -3.74 -19.69 -1.22
CA LYS A 4 -4.30 -18.92 -0.12
C LYS A 4 -4.81 -17.58 -0.68
N PRO A 5 -6.02 -17.11 -0.29
CA PRO A 5 -6.51 -15.81 -0.76
C PRO A 5 -5.50 -14.71 -0.40
N GLU A 6 -5.32 -13.74 -1.29
CA GLU A 6 -4.46 -12.58 -1.08
C GLU A 6 -5.33 -11.35 -0.79
N LEU A 7 -5.09 -10.68 0.34
CA LEU A 7 -5.67 -9.37 0.58
C LEU A 7 -4.93 -8.32 -0.26
N ARG A 8 -5.50 -8.02 -1.42
CA ARG A 8 -4.94 -7.06 -2.38
C ARG A 8 -5.99 -6.11 -2.95
N ALA A 9 -5.54 -4.96 -3.43
CA ALA A 9 -6.33 -4.00 -4.18
C ALA A 9 -5.51 -3.48 -5.36
N GLU A 10 -6.19 -2.95 -6.37
CA GLU A 10 -5.54 -2.29 -7.48
C GLU A 10 -6.25 -1.00 -7.86
N VAL A 11 -5.47 -0.07 -8.39
CA VAL A 11 -5.94 1.20 -8.94
C VAL A 11 -5.27 1.43 -10.29
N THR A 12 -6.02 1.98 -11.23
CA THR A 12 -5.50 2.44 -12.52
C THR A 12 -5.50 3.96 -12.52
N MET A 13 -4.38 4.57 -12.91
CA MET A 13 -4.25 6.02 -12.97
C MET A 13 -3.32 6.45 -14.10
N VAL A 14 -3.45 7.70 -14.53
CA VAL A 14 -2.56 8.32 -15.51
C VAL A 14 -1.56 9.19 -14.77
N THR A 15 -0.27 9.00 -15.04
CA THR A 15 0.78 9.89 -14.50
C THR A 15 0.65 11.28 -15.09
N ALA A 16 0.91 12.31 -14.28
CA ALA A 16 0.82 13.71 -14.68
C ALA A 16 2.19 14.26 -15.07
N PHE A 17 2.22 15.39 -15.78
CA PHE A 17 3.47 16.11 -16.09
C PHE A 17 4.25 16.48 -14.82
N GLN A 18 3.53 16.84 -13.75
CA GLN A 18 4.10 17.18 -12.43
C GLN A 18 4.74 15.99 -11.72
N ASP A 19 4.45 14.76 -12.16
CA ASP A 19 5.10 13.58 -11.61
C ASP A 19 6.52 13.41 -12.15
N ALA A 20 6.85 14.00 -13.31
CA ALA A 20 8.10 13.79 -14.01
C ALA A 20 9.23 14.73 -13.57
N ASP A 21 10.47 14.25 -13.72
CA ASP A 21 11.68 15.05 -13.59
C ASP A 21 12.23 15.48 -14.98
N PRO A 22 13.32 16.26 -15.05
CA PRO A 22 13.91 16.71 -16.32
C PRO A 22 14.37 15.58 -17.27
N MET A 23 14.43 14.33 -16.82
CA MET A 23 14.76 13.17 -17.67
C MET A 23 13.52 12.64 -18.41
N GLY A 24 12.34 13.24 -18.23
CA GLY A 24 11.11 12.87 -18.93
C GLY A 24 10.41 11.62 -18.38
N VAL A 25 10.80 11.18 -17.18
CA VAL A 25 10.24 10.03 -16.47
C VAL A 25 9.79 10.46 -15.08
N VAL A 26 8.89 9.69 -14.47
CA VAL A 26 8.43 9.97 -13.10
C VAL A 26 9.61 10.08 -12.14
N TYR A 27 9.67 11.18 -11.42
CA TYR A 27 10.62 11.43 -10.35
C TYR A 27 10.49 10.35 -9.27
N HIS A 28 11.62 9.77 -8.85
CA HIS A 28 11.66 8.66 -7.91
C HIS A 28 10.87 8.92 -6.60
N GLY A 29 10.84 10.17 -6.10
CA GLY A 29 10.08 10.52 -4.90
C GLY A 29 8.56 10.49 -5.07
N ASN A 30 8.04 10.58 -6.29
CA ASN A 30 6.60 10.65 -6.55
C ASN A 30 5.92 9.27 -6.56
N TYR A 31 6.70 8.17 -6.61
CA TYR A 31 6.15 6.81 -6.60
C TYR A 31 5.36 6.48 -5.31
N PHE A 32 5.72 7.10 -4.18
CA PHE A 32 5.01 6.89 -2.92
C PHE A 32 3.57 7.38 -2.95
N ARG A 33 3.28 8.42 -3.74
CA ARG A 33 1.90 8.89 -3.97
C ARG A 33 1.05 7.82 -4.65
N PHE A 34 1.63 7.13 -5.64
CA PHE A 34 0.93 6.04 -6.34
C PHE A 34 0.69 4.84 -5.42
N PHE A 35 1.70 4.48 -4.62
CA PHE A 35 1.59 3.42 -3.63
C PHE A 35 0.53 3.75 -2.57
N GLU A 36 0.51 4.98 -2.08
CA GLU A 36 -0.47 5.42 -1.09
C GLU A 36 -1.90 5.31 -1.61
N GLU A 37 -2.16 5.68 -2.86
CA GLU A 37 -3.50 5.57 -3.43
C GLU A 37 -3.97 4.11 -3.52
N ALA A 38 -3.08 3.19 -3.93
CA ALA A 38 -3.38 1.76 -3.92
C ALA A 38 -3.57 1.21 -2.49
N ARG A 39 -2.75 1.68 -1.53
CA ARG A 39 -2.87 1.32 -0.10
C ARG A 39 -4.18 1.85 0.48
N ARG A 40 -4.63 3.04 0.12
CA ARG A 40 -5.91 3.61 0.55
C ARG A 40 -7.06 2.68 0.17
N VAL A 41 -7.13 2.28 -1.10
CA VAL A 41 -8.17 1.34 -1.58
C VAL A 41 -8.04 -0.04 -0.91
N LEU A 42 -6.82 -0.51 -0.64
CA LEU A 42 -6.60 -1.73 0.13
C LEU A 42 -7.17 -1.63 1.56
N MET A 43 -6.92 -0.51 2.24
CA MET A 43 -7.40 -0.27 3.61
C MET A 43 -8.91 -0.06 3.68
N ASP A 44 -9.52 0.51 2.63
CA ASP A 44 -10.98 0.65 2.54
C ASP A 44 -11.69 -0.73 2.58
N LYS A 45 -11.07 -1.79 2.03
CA LYS A 45 -11.60 -3.17 2.13
C LYS A 45 -11.69 -3.69 3.56
N LEU A 46 -10.86 -3.15 4.46
CA LEU A 46 -10.85 -3.50 5.88
C LEU A 46 -11.72 -2.54 6.71
N SER A 47 -12.28 -1.48 6.11
CA SER A 47 -12.84 -0.35 6.86
C SER A 47 -11.86 0.15 7.91
N TYR A 48 -10.62 0.37 7.47
CA TYR A 48 -9.50 0.81 8.32
C TYR A 48 -8.63 1.84 7.61
N ASN A 49 -9.25 2.86 7.03
CA ASN A 49 -8.54 3.97 6.38
C ASN A 49 -7.90 4.91 7.43
N TYR A 50 -7.23 5.97 6.99
CA TYR A 50 -6.56 6.92 7.89
C TYR A 50 -7.46 7.51 8.98
N ARG A 51 -8.74 7.78 8.68
CA ARG A 51 -9.69 8.30 9.67
C ARG A 51 -10.07 7.22 10.68
N ASP A 52 -10.27 5.99 10.22
CA ASP A 52 -10.58 4.85 11.09
C ASP A 52 -9.39 4.51 12.00
N MET A 53 -8.16 4.57 11.47
CA MET A 53 -6.93 4.44 12.24
C MET A 53 -6.91 5.48 13.38
N GLN A 54 -7.08 6.76 13.05
CA GLN A 54 -7.07 7.84 14.03
C GLN A 54 -8.21 7.68 15.05
N ALA A 55 -9.43 7.35 14.60
CA ALA A 55 -10.59 7.12 15.46
C ALA A 55 -10.40 5.92 16.41
N SER A 56 -9.57 4.95 16.03
CA SER A 56 -9.21 3.81 16.87
C SER A 56 -8.13 4.10 17.91
N GLY A 57 -7.60 5.34 17.96
CA GLY A 57 -6.58 5.76 18.91
C GLY A 57 -5.14 5.55 18.43
N PHE A 58 -4.92 5.22 17.15
CA PHE A 58 -3.61 4.89 16.60
C PHE A 58 -3.28 5.71 15.35
N VAL A 59 -2.00 6.03 15.17
CA VAL A 59 -1.44 6.48 13.89
C VAL A 59 -0.43 5.46 13.39
N TRP A 60 -0.21 5.42 12.06
CA TRP A 60 0.60 4.39 11.41
C TRP A 60 1.71 5.00 10.55
N PRO A 61 2.73 5.64 11.18
CA PRO A 61 3.85 6.20 10.45
C PRO A 61 4.61 5.14 9.67
N ILE A 62 5.11 5.54 8.50
CA ILE A 62 6.00 4.72 7.67
C ILE A 62 7.38 4.69 8.34
N ILE A 63 7.90 3.49 8.62
CA ILE A 63 9.21 3.28 9.26
C ILE A 63 10.26 2.71 8.32
N ASP A 64 9.84 2.02 7.26
CA ASP A 64 10.74 1.48 6.24
C ASP A 64 10.06 1.49 4.88
N THR A 65 10.85 1.75 3.85
CA THR A 65 10.39 1.68 2.47
C THR A 65 11.48 1.13 1.57
N ARG A 66 11.05 0.48 0.49
CA ARG A 66 11.95 0.08 -0.59
C ARG A 66 11.27 0.26 -1.91
N VAL A 67 12.01 0.77 -2.89
CA VAL A 67 11.54 0.84 -4.28
C VAL A 67 12.62 0.30 -5.20
N LYS A 68 12.20 -0.56 -6.14
CA LYS A 68 13.00 -1.05 -7.25
C LYS A 68 12.34 -0.59 -8.54
N TYR A 69 12.96 0.38 -9.19
CA TYR A 69 12.60 0.90 -10.51
C TYR A 69 13.10 -0.09 -11.58
N VAL A 70 12.18 -0.82 -12.20
CA VAL A 70 12.51 -1.87 -13.20
C VAL A 70 12.49 -1.30 -14.61
N LYS A 71 11.50 -0.47 -14.92
CA LYS A 71 11.37 0.29 -16.17
C LYS A 71 11.00 1.74 -15.84
N PRO A 72 11.48 2.71 -16.63
CA PRO A 72 11.03 4.10 -16.49
C PRO A 72 9.53 4.20 -16.81
N ILE A 73 8.85 5.10 -16.10
CA ILE A 73 7.44 5.44 -16.37
C ILE A 73 7.42 6.87 -16.92
N PRO A 74 6.95 7.11 -18.16
CA PRO A 74 6.76 8.45 -18.69
C PRO A 74 5.63 9.21 -17.97
N PHE A 75 5.54 10.52 -18.17
CA PHE A 75 4.31 11.27 -17.85
C PHE A 75 3.22 10.99 -18.89
N ASN A 76 1.96 11.31 -18.56
CA ASN A 76 0.78 11.00 -19.38
C ASN A 76 0.70 9.51 -19.75
N HIS A 77 1.15 8.65 -18.83
CA HIS A 77 1.24 7.20 -19.03
C HIS A 77 0.27 6.50 -18.09
N GLU A 78 -0.53 5.57 -18.61
CA GLU A 78 -1.48 4.82 -17.79
C GLU A 78 -0.78 3.66 -17.08
N ILE A 79 -0.90 3.64 -15.76
CA ILE A 79 -0.30 2.64 -14.88
C ILE A 79 -1.35 1.96 -14.03
N ARG A 80 -1.14 0.66 -13.77
CA ARG A 80 -1.92 -0.12 -12.81
C ARG A 80 -1.06 -0.43 -11.60
N VAL A 81 -1.48 0.05 -10.44
CA VAL A 81 -0.76 -0.11 -9.17
C VAL A 81 -1.50 -1.13 -8.34
N VAL A 82 -0.83 -2.25 -8.04
CA VAL A 82 -1.36 -3.32 -7.18
C VAL A 82 -0.72 -3.20 -5.81
N ALA A 83 -1.52 -3.17 -4.75
CA ALA A 83 -1.10 -3.20 -3.35
C ALA A 83 -1.58 -4.51 -2.70
N THR A 84 -0.67 -5.19 -2.01
CA THR A 84 -0.96 -6.46 -1.31
C THR A 84 -0.50 -6.37 0.14
N LEU A 85 -1.39 -6.66 1.08
CA LEU A 85 -1.03 -6.78 2.49
C LEU A 85 -0.28 -8.11 2.71
N THR A 86 0.96 -8.04 3.23
CA THR A 86 1.81 -9.23 3.38
C THR A 86 2.21 -9.54 4.81
N GLU A 87 2.22 -8.54 5.70
CA GLU A 87 2.45 -8.72 7.14
C GLU A 87 1.51 -7.76 7.90
N TRP A 88 0.88 -8.22 8.98
CA TRP A 88 -0.06 -7.41 9.78
C TRP A 88 0.00 -7.64 11.29
N GLU A 89 0.67 -8.70 11.79
CA GLU A 89 0.66 -9.04 13.22
C GLU A 89 1.47 -8.04 14.07
N ASN A 90 2.68 -7.69 13.63
CA ASN A 90 3.59 -6.79 14.36
C ASN A 90 3.78 -5.43 13.67
N ARG A 91 3.44 -5.36 12.39
CA ARG A 91 3.61 -4.21 11.50
C ARG A 91 2.67 -4.38 10.33
N LEU A 92 2.26 -3.27 9.74
CA LEU A 92 1.52 -3.22 8.49
C LEU A 92 2.53 -3.14 7.34
N LYS A 93 2.77 -4.25 6.65
CA LYS A 93 3.61 -4.30 5.45
C LYS A 93 2.74 -4.48 4.22
N VAL A 94 2.89 -3.55 3.28
CA VAL A 94 2.21 -3.58 2.00
C VAL A 94 3.25 -3.64 0.90
N GLU A 95 3.14 -4.66 0.05
CA GLU A 95 3.93 -4.78 -1.17
C GLU A 95 3.19 -4.14 -2.34
N TYR A 96 3.95 -3.48 -3.21
CA TYR A 96 3.43 -2.79 -4.38
C TYR A 96 4.08 -3.30 -5.65
N VAL A 97 3.28 -3.43 -6.70
CA VAL A 97 3.76 -3.64 -8.05
C VAL A 97 3.05 -2.67 -8.99
N ILE A 98 3.84 -1.91 -9.75
CA ILE A 98 3.32 -1.08 -10.83
C ILE A 98 3.51 -1.82 -12.14
N PHE A 99 2.43 -1.92 -12.89
CA PHE A 99 2.39 -2.43 -14.25
C PHE A 99 2.04 -1.31 -15.21
N ASP A 100 2.56 -1.44 -16.42
CA ASP A 100 1.99 -0.78 -17.58
C ASP A 100 0.54 -1.27 -17.78
N ALA A 101 -0.42 -0.34 -17.83
CA ALA A 101 -1.83 -0.71 -17.89
C ALA A 101 -2.21 -1.39 -19.21
N GLN A 102 -1.52 -1.08 -20.30
CA GLN A 102 -1.84 -1.59 -21.64
C GLN A 102 -1.15 -2.92 -21.92
N THR A 103 0.15 -3.01 -21.63
CA THR A 103 1.00 -4.16 -21.97
C THR A 103 1.13 -5.17 -20.85
N GLY A 104 0.77 -4.80 -19.61
CA GLY A 104 0.99 -5.63 -18.42
C GLY A 104 2.47 -5.75 -18.03
N ALA A 105 3.37 -5.00 -18.65
CA ALA A 105 4.78 -5.02 -18.32
C ALA A 105 5.02 -4.51 -16.89
N ARG A 106 5.71 -5.29 -16.08
CA ARG A 106 6.09 -4.85 -14.72
C ARG A 106 7.13 -3.73 -14.79
N MET A 107 6.79 -2.58 -14.22
CA MET A 107 7.59 -1.37 -14.26
C MET A 107 8.28 -1.06 -12.94
N THR A 108 7.65 -1.36 -11.81
CA THR A 108 8.22 -1.08 -10.48
C THR A 108 7.77 -2.13 -9.48
N LYS A 109 8.63 -2.40 -8.50
CA LYS A 109 8.27 -3.11 -7.27
C LYS A 109 8.64 -2.27 -6.08
N GLY A 110 7.87 -2.33 -5.01
CA GLY A 110 8.25 -1.70 -3.76
C GLY A 110 7.51 -2.28 -2.57
N TYR A 111 7.82 -1.80 -1.39
CA TYR A 111 7.01 -2.03 -0.20
C TYR A 111 7.10 -0.82 0.73
N THR A 112 6.12 -0.71 1.61
CA THR A 112 6.14 0.18 2.77
C THR A 112 5.86 -0.63 4.03
N MET A 113 6.49 -0.27 5.13
CA MET A 113 6.24 -0.84 6.45
C MET A 113 5.84 0.26 7.41
N GLN A 114 4.78 0.01 8.17
CA GLN A 114 4.22 0.91 9.17
C GLN A 114 4.08 0.18 10.50
N VAL A 115 4.21 0.91 11.58
CA VAL A 115 3.93 0.42 12.95
C VAL A 115 2.88 1.31 13.56
N ALA A 116 2.04 0.73 14.42
CA ALA A 116 1.09 1.52 15.18
C ALA A 116 1.81 2.33 16.25
N VAL A 117 1.36 3.57 16.45
CA VAL A 117 1.76 4.44 17.55
C VAL A 117 0.48 4.90 18.24
N GLY A 118 0.41 4.72 19.57
CA GLY A 118 -0.71 5.21 20.36
C GLY A 118 -0.74 6.73 20.34
N ILE A 119 -1.88 7.34 20.00
CA ILE A 119 -1.99 8.81 19.91
C ILE A 119 -1.80 9.47 21.27
N GLU A 120 -2.39 8.88 22.32
CA GLU A 120 -2.30 9.43 23.68
C GLU A 120 -0.91 9.28 24.30
N SER A 121 -0.28 8.10 24.11
CA SER A 121 1.04 7.82 24.70
C SER A 121 2.20 8.34 23.86
N GLY A 122 2.03 8.47 22.54
CA GLY A 122 3.12 8.68 21.59
C GLY A 122 4.06 7.49 21.45
N GLU A 123 3.71 6.34 22.01
CA GLU A 123 4.58 5.14 22.05
C GLU A 123 4.26 4.18 20.89
N MET A 124 5.33 3.57 20.37
CA MET A 124 5.24 2.52 19.36
C MET A 124 4.66 1.25 19.97
N CYS A 125 3.67 0.65 19.29
CA CYS A 125 3.18 -0.67 19.62
C CYS A 125 4.07 -1.75 18.98
N PHE A 126 4.56 -2.70 19.78
CA PHE A 126 5.33 -3.85 19.28
C PHE A 126 4.49 -4.86 18.49
N VAL A 127 3.18 -4.88 18.76
CA VAL A 127 2.17 -5.67 18.07
C VAL A 127 1.11 -4.73 17.51
N SER A 128 0.51 -5.12 16.40
CA SER A 128 -0.59 -4.37 15.82
C SER A 128 -1.81 -4.37 16.76
N PRO A 129 -2.55 -3.25 16.86
CA PRO A 129 -3.78 -3.17 17.62
C PRO A 129 -4.81 -4.22 17.20
N LYS A 130 -5.53 -4.82 18.17
CA LYS A 130 -6.56 -5.84 17.88
C LYS A 130 -7.63 -5.34 16.91
N VAL A 131 -8.04 -4.08 17.04
CA VAL A 131 -8.98 -3.43 16.13
C VAL A 131 -8.57 -3.56 14.65
N PHE A 132 -7.27 -3.62 14.35
CA PHE A 132 -6.76 -3.85 13.00
C PHE A 132 -6.65 -5.36 12.69
N THR A 133 -6.02 -6.15 13.55
CA THR A 133 -5.81 -7.59 13.28
C THR A 133 -7.13 -8.34 13.14
N ASP A 134 -8.11 -8.03 13.99
CA ASP A 134 -9.43 -8.66 13.97
C ASP A 134 -10.17 -8.39 12.64
N LYS A 135 -9.97 -7.21 12.04
CA LYS A 135 -10.52 -6.86 10.70
C LYS A 135 -9.85 -7.67 9.59
N VAL A 136 -8.54 -7.84 9.67
CA VAL A 136 -7.79 -8.65 8.70
C VAL A 136 -8.21 -10.12 8.80
N ASP A 137 -8.31 -10.64 10.02
CA ASP A 137 -8.71 -12.04 10.27
C ASP A 137 -10.14 -12.31 9.82
N ALA A 138 -11.07 -11.38 10.08
CA ALA A 138 -12.44 -11.45 9.56
C ALA A 138 -12.48 -11.46 8.03
N TRP A 139 -11.68 -10.62 7.37
CA TRP A 139 -11.61 -10.61 5.90
C TRP A 139 -11.14 -11.96 5.34
N PHE A 140 -10.14 -12.59 5.97
CA PHE A 140 -9.67 -13.90 5.54
C PHE A 140 -10.67 -15.02 5.83
N ALA A 141 -11.40 -14.94 6.94
CA ALA A 141 -12.47 -15.90 7.24
C ALA A 141 -13.57 -15.84 6.17
N ASP A 142 -14.00 -14.64 5.78
CA ASP A 142 -15.01 -14.43 4.74
C ASP A 142 -14.52 -14.85 3.35
N ALA A 143 -13.23 -14.69 3.05
CA ALA A 143 -12.66 -15.06 1.75
C ALA A 143 -12.48 -16.58 1.55
N ILE A 144 -12.56 -17.37 2.62
CA ILE A 144 -12.39 -18.83 2.61
C ILE A 144 -13.74 -19.56 2.73
N ALA A 145 -14.78 -18.87 3.20
CA ALA A 145 -16.16 -19.35 3.25
C ALA A 145 -16.77 -19.50 1.84
#